data_AF-A0A8G1EAD9-F1
#
_entry.id   AF-A0A8G1EAD9-F1
#
_cell.length_a   1.000
_cell.length_b   1.000
_cell.length_c   1.000
_cell.angle_alpha   90.00
_cell.angle_beta   90.00
_cell.angle_gamma   90.00
#
_symmetry.space_group_name_H-M   'P 1'
#
loop_
_entity.id
_entity.type
_entity.pdbx_description
1 polymer ?
#
loop_
_entity_poly.entity_id
_entity_poly.type
_entity_poly.pdbx_seq_one_letter_code
_entity_poly.pdbx_strand_id
1 'polypeptide(L)' 'MKVAFWALAGLVTGAALVILVAGVIVPSVWTVSQAEGAYAMGVIFFMAPAGALAGAVIGLIVGLARRGPPQ' A
#
# COMPACT_ATOMS: atom_id res chain seq x y z
N MET A 1 -13.49 0.71 -17.44
CA MET A 1 -12.19 1.42 -17.41
C MET A 1 -11.98 2.22 -16.13
N LYS A 2 -12.88 3.15 -15.74
CA LYS A 2 -12.69 3.97 -14.51
C LYS A 2 -12.53 3.16 -13.20
N VAL A 3 -13.30 2.09 -13.01
CA VAL A 3 -13.20 1.24 -11.78
C VAL A 3 -11.86 0.51 -11.70
N ALA A 4 -11.40 -0.08 -12.81
CA ALA A 4 -10.11 -0.75 -12.88
C ALA A 4 -8.95 0.22 -12.62
N PHE A 5 -9.05 1.46 -13.09
CA PHE A 5 -8.11 2.52 -12.76
C PHE A 5 -8.04 2.77 -11.25
N TRP A 6 -9.19 2.88 -10.56
CA TRP A 6 -9.20 3.07 -9.10
C TRP A 6 -8.62 1.87 -8.34
N ALA A 7 -8.92 0.65 -8.77
CA ALA A 7 -8.33 -0.56 -8.18
C ALA A 7 -6.79 -0.59 -8.37
N LEU A 8 -6.29 -0.26 -9.56
CA LEU A 8 -4.85 -0.20 -9.83
C LEU A 8 -4.16 0.93 -9.06
N ALA A 9 -4.77 2.12 -9.00
CA ALA A 9 -4.26 3.24 -8.23
C ALA A 9 -4.20 2.90 -6.73
N GLY A 10 -5.25 2.24 -6.21
CA GLY A 10 -5.28 1.71 -4.85
C GLY A 10 -4.18 0.69 -4.61
N LEU A 11 -3.96 -0.24 -5.55
CA LEU A 11 -2.92 -1.26 -5.46
C LEU A 11 -1.53 -0.64 -5.31
N VAL A 12 -1.19 0.29 -6.19
CA VAL A 12 0.11 0.97 -6.17
C VAL A 12 0.26 1.80 -4.90
N THR A 13 -0.77 2.55 -4.52
CA THR A 13 -0.74 3.41 -3.33
C THR A 13 -0.60 2.59 -2.05
N GLY A 14 -1.31 1.46 -1.95
CA GLY A 14 -1.24 0.58 -0.78
C GLY A 14 0.15 -0.03 -0.57
N ALA A 15 0.78 -0.51 -1.66
CA ALA A 15 2.16 -0.99 -1.60
C ALA A 15 3.14 0.14 -1.21
N ALA A 16 3.01 1.29 -1.86
CA ALA A 16 3.85 2.45 -1.61
C ALA A 16 3.74 2.95 -0.16
N LEU A 17 2.54 2.93 0.42
CA LEU A 17 2.32 3.32 1.82
C LEU A 17 3.04 2.39 2.79
N VAL A 18 2.99 1.07 2.58
CA VAL A 18 3.73 0.12 3.45
C VAL A 18 5.23 0.38 3.37
N ILE A 19 5.77 0.54 2.16
CA ILE A 19 7.20 0.82 1.95
C ILE A 19 7.59 2.16 2.57
N LEU A 20 6.78 3.21 2.38
CA LEU A 20 7.04 4.54 2.93
C LEU A 20 7.03 4.51 4.47
N VAL A 21 5.99 3.94 5.07
CA VAL A 21 5.85 3.94 6.53
C VAL A 21 6.96 3.12 7.17
N ALA A 22 7.13 1.86 6.75
CA ALA A 22 8.05 0.96 7.41
C ALA A 22 9.51 1.16 6.99
N GLY A 23 9.76 1.59 5.75
CA GLY A 23 11.11 1.78 5.21
C GLY A 23 11.69 3.19 5.38
N VAL A 24 10.86 4.20 5.61
CA VAL A 24 11.31 5.61 5.70
C VAL A 24 10.86 6.25 7.01
N ILE A 25 9.57 6.23 7.32
CA ILE A 25 9.04 6.95 8.49
C ILE A 25 9.53 6.31 9.79
N VAL A 26 9.37 5.00 9.95
CA VAL A 26 9.77 4.30 11.19
C VAL A 26 11.26 4.48 11.49
N PRO A 27 12.20 4.26 10.54
CA PRO A 27 13.63 4.49 10.80
C PRO A 27 14.02 5.96 11.01
N SER A 28 13.19 6.92 10.58
CA SER A 28 13.45 8.35 10.81
C SER A 28 13.14 8.81 12.23
N VAL A 29 12.29 8.06 12.95
CA VAL A 29 11.88 8.40 14.33
C VAL A 29 12.39 7.41 15.37
N TRP A 30 12.79 6.20 14.95
CA TRP A 30 13.36 5.18 15.81
C TRP A 30 14.78 4.86 15.37
N THR A 31 15.71 4.77 16.32
CA THR A 31 17.07 4.32 16.03
C THR A 31 17.03 2.83 15.67
N VAL A 32 17.34 2.52 14.41
CA VAL A 32 17.41 1.16 13.88
C VAL A 32 18.87 0.88 13.52
N SER A 33 19.43 -0.20 14.06
CA SER A 33 20.77 -0.67 13.66
C SER A 33 20.77 -1.25 12.24
N GLN A 34 21.95 -1.33 11.62
CA GLN A 34 22.10 -1.96 10.28
C GLN A 34 21.53 -3.39 10.24
N ALA A 35 21.76 -4.17 11.30
CA ALA A 35 21.25 -5.54 11.39
C ALA A 35 19.72 -5.57 11.43
N GLU A 36 19.10 -4.75 12.27
CA GLU A 36 17.65 -4.63 12.36
C GLU A 36 17.03 -4.11 11.05
N GLY A 37 17.71 -3.17 10.37
CA GLY A 37 17.31 -2.65 9.08
C GLY A 37 17.27 -3.74 8.01
N ALA A 38 18.27 -4.63 7.97
CA ALA A 38 18.29 -5.75 7.03
C ALA A 38 17.11 -6.72 7.25
N TYR A 39 16.79 -7.03 8.51
CA TYR A 39 15.61 -7.85 8.83
C TYR A 39 14.30 -7.12 8.50
N ALA A 40 14.21 -5.83 8.81
CA ALA A 40 13.05 -5.00 8.51
C ALA A 40 12.76 -4.95 7.01
N MET A 41 13.78 -4.85 6.16
CA MET A 41 13.59 -4.91 4.70
C MET A 41 12.92 -6.21 4.24
N GLY A 42 13.29 -7.36 4.81
CA GLY A 42 12.62 -8.62 4.55
C GLY A 42 11.13 -8.59 4.90
N VAL A 43 10.79 -8.03 6.07
CA VAL A 43 9.39 -7.87 6.50
C VAL A 43 8.63 -6.89 5.60
N ILE A 44 9.26 -5.78 5.22
CA ILE A 44 8.66 -4.76 4.34
C ILE A 44 8.29 -5.36 3.00
N PHE A 45 9.20 -6.09 2.35
CA PHE A 45 8.93 -6.71 1.05
C PHE A 45 7.90 -7.83 1.15
N PHE A 46 7.84 -8.55 2.27
CA PHE A 46 6.80 -9.54 2.52
C PHE A 46 5.42 -8.90 2.73
N MET A 47 5.35 -7.74 3.40
CA MET A 47 4.11 -7.02 3.72
C MET A 47 3.61 -6.11 2.59
N ALA A 48 4.48 -5.64 1.70
CA ALA A 48 4.10 -4.75 0.60
C ALA A 48 3.00 -5.33 -0.30
N PRO A 49 3.00 -6.63 -0.68
CA PRO A 49 1.89 -7.25 -1.39
C PRO A 49 0.56 -7.19 -0.61
N ALA A 50 0.58 -7.39 0.71
CA ALA A 50 -0.63 -7.29 1.54
C ALA A 50 -1.17 -5.85 1.56
N GLY A 51 -0.29 -4.86 1.68
CA GLY A 51 -0.65 -3.44 1.53
C GLY A 51 -1.24 -3.12 0.17
N ALA A 52 -0.66 -3.69 -0.90
CA ALA A 52 -1.15 -3.55 -2.26
C ALA A 52 -2.56 -4.12 -2.41
N LEU A 53 -2.81 -5.32 -1.89
CA LEU A 53 -4.13 -5.95 -1.93
C LEU A 53 -5.17 -5.14 -1.17
N ALA A 54 -4.84 -4.69 0.05
CA ALA A 54 -5.73 -3.83 0.84
C ALA A 54 -6.05 -2.53 0.09
N GLY A 55 -5.04 -1.88 -0.49
CA GLY A 55 -5.20 -0.69 -1.31
C GLY A 55 -6.06 -0.94 -2.55
N ALA A 56 -5.87 -2.06 -3.23
CA ALA A 56 -6.66 -2.44 -4.41
C ALA A 56 -8.15 -2.62 -4.07
N VAL A 57 -8.45 -3.25 -2.92
CA VAL A 57 -9.83 -3.41 -2.41
C VAL A 57 -10.45 -2.05 -2.11
N ILE A 58 -9.74 -1.17 -1.41
CA ILE A 58 -10.23 0.19 -1.13
C ILE A 58 -10.45 0.96 -2.43
N GLY A 59 -9.51 0.88 -3.37
CA GLY A 59 -9.62 1.49 -4.70
C GLY A 59 -10.83 0.98 -5.48
N LEU A 60 -11.08 -0.32 -5.43
CA LEU A 60 -12.26 -0.94 -6.05
C LEU A 60 -13.56 -0.38 -5.43
N ILE A 61 -13.65 -0.33 -4.10
CA ILE A 61 -14.81 0.21 -3.37
C ILE A 61 -15.06 1.68 -3.78
N VAL A 62 -14.02 2.50 -3.81
CA VAL A 62 -14.10 3.91 -4.25
C VAL A 62 -14.54 4.01 -5.72
N GLY A 63 -13.98 3.17 -6.59
CA GLY A 63 -14.34 3.14 -8.00
C GLY A 63 -15.80 2.76 -8.24
N LEU A 64 -16.32 1.80 -7.46
CA LEU A 64 -17.73 1.38 -7.52
C LEU A 64 -18.66 2.46 -6.97
N ALA A 65 -18.34 3.06 -5.82
CA ALA A 65 -19.13 4.15 -5.24
C ALA A 65 -19.25 5.36 -6.17
N ARG A 66 -18.22 5.63 -6.98
CA ARG A 66 -18.20 6.74 -7.95
C ARG A 66 -18.90 6.41 -9.28
N ARG A 67 -19.34 5.18 -9.51
CA ARG A 67 -19.98 4.77 -10.77
C ARG A 67 -21.45 5.22 -10.86
N GLY A 68 -22.08 5.58 -9.75
CA GLY A 68 -23.51 5.91 -9.68
C GLY A 68 -24.42 4.69 -9.93
N PRO A 69 -25.71 4.74 -9.57
CA PRO A 69 -26.65 3.67 -9.89
C PRO A 69 -26.76 3.49 -11.42
N PRO A 70 -26.94 2.26 -11.92
CA PRO A 70 -27.23 2.04 -13.33
C PRO A 70 -28.52 2.80 -13.68
N GLN A 71 -28.44 3.70 -14.66
CA GLN A 71 -29.59 4.35 -15.27
C GLN A 71 -30.29 3.38 -16.24
#